data_AF-K2R866-F1
#
_entry.id   AF-K2R866-F1
#
_cell.length_a   1.000
_cell.length_b   1.000
_cell.length_c   1.000
_cell.angle_alpha   90.00
_cell.angle_beta   90.00
_cell.angle_gamma   90.00
#
_symmetry.space_group_name_H-M   'P 1'
#
loop_
_entity.id
_entity.type
_entity.pdbx_description
1 polymer ?
#
loop_
_entity_poly.entity_id
_entity_poly.type
_entity_poly.pdbx_seq_one_letter_code
_entity_poly.pdbx_strand_id
1 'polypeptide(L)'
;MDSITKDGPDIVSVDNIANDDQKLKEKAAELCGETLVADPERVGTDLEPVDPSVRAIFIRKKCSYGAVHVYGNPTRIVLTGPSEEEGYVMVLVRNDETSRLFGNPSVRFFRSITH
;
A
#
# COMPACT_ATOMS: atom_id res chain seq x y z
N MET A 1 22.19 16.12 17.80
CA MET A 1 21.21 16.32 16.72
C MET A 1 20.56 14.97 16.51
N ASP A 2 19.49 14.72 17.27
CA ASP A 2 18.75 13.48 17.19
C ASP A 2 17.94 13.49 15.90
N SER A 3 18.46 12.80 14.88
CA SER A 3 17.74 12.52 13.66
C SER A 3 16.67 11.48 14.02
N ILE A 4 15.47 11.95 14.37
CA ILE A 4 14.29 11.11 14.53
C ILE A 4 14.05 10.50 13.15
N THR A 5 14.52 9.28 12.94
CA THR A 5 14.09 8.52 11.78
C THR A 5 12.62 8.18 12.00
N LYS A 6 11.75 8.65 11.11
CA LYS A 6 10.34 8.22 11.05
C LYS A 6 10.29 6.79 10.47
N ASP A 7 11.06 5.86 11.04
CA ASP A 7 11.21 4.50 10.52
C ASP A 7 10.13 3.59 11.11
N GLY A 8 8.89 3.85 10.72
CA GLY A 8 7.86 2.81 10.77
C GLY A 8 8.17 1.72 9.72
N PRO A 9 7.71 0.47 9.91
CA PRO A 9 7.85 -0.54 8.88
C PRO A 9 7.14 -0.11 7.59
N ASP A 10 7.86 -0.17 6.48
CA ASP A 10 7.39 0.23 5.16
C ASP A 10 6.29 -0.67 4.57
N ILE A 11 6.16 -1.87 5.14
CA ILE A 11 5.11 -2.85 4.88
C ILE A 11 4.59 -3.32 6.24
N VAL A 12 3.29 -3.15 6.49
CA VAL A 12 2.66 -3.42 7.78
C VAL A 12 1.54 -4.44 7.59
N SER A 13 1.50 -5.52 8.39
CA SER A 13 0.29 -6.37 8.44
C SER A 13 -0.85 -5.59 9.06
N VAL A 14 -2.03 -5.72 8.47
CA VAL A 14 -3.28 -5.05 8.90
C VAL A 14 -4.44 -6.04 9.01
N ASP A 15 -4.12 -7.31 9.26
CA ASP A 15 -5.09 -8.42 9.29
C ASP A 15 -6.23 -8.18 10.28
N ASN A 16 -5.93 -7.59 11.43
CA ASN A 16 -6.89 -7.31 12.50
C ASN A 16 -7.88 -6.18 12.17
N ILE A 17 -7.62 -5.38 11.14
CA ILE A 17 -8.45 -4.25 10.72
C ILE A 17 -8.89 -4.32 9.25
N ALA A 18 -8.58 -5.41 8.55
CA ALA A 18 -8.78 -5.54 7.10
C ALA A 18 -10.23 -5.34 6.62
N ASN A 19 -11.22 -5.57 7.50
CA ASN A 19 -12.64 -5.40 7.19
C ASN A 19 -13.24 -4.10 7.78
N ASP A 20 -12.40 -3.20 8.29
CA ASP A 20 -12.82 -1.94 8.90
C ASP A 20 -12.23 -0.77 8.12
N ASP A 21 -13.00 -0.27 7.16
CA ASP A 21 -12.59 0.79 6.24
C ASP A 21 -12.13 2.06 6.96
N GLN A 22 -12.80 2.40 8.07
CA GLN A 22 -12.44 3.57 8.87
C GLN A 22 -11.07 3.36 9.53
N LYS A 23 -10.85 2.22 10.17
CA LYS A 23 -9.55 1.91 10.79
C LYS A 23 -8.42 1.80 9.78
N LEU A 24 -8.67 1.25 8.59
CA LEU A 24 -7.68 1.22 7.52
C LEU A 24 -7.27 2.63 7.09
N LYS A 25 -8.24 3.53 6.93
CA LYS A 25 -7.98 4.93 6.60
C LYS A 25 -7.21 5.65 7.71
N GLU A 26 -7.62 5.47 8.97
CA GLU A 26 -6.94 6.03 10.13
C GLU A 26 -5.50 5.51 10.22
N LYS A 27 -5.28 4.21 10.00
CA LYS A 27 -3.95 3.61 10.03
C LYS A 27 -3.06 4.12 8.89
N ALA A 28 -3.60 4.25 7.69
CA ALA A 28 -2.88 4.83 6.56
C ALA A 28 -2.46 6.28 6.84
N ALA A 29 -3.37 7.09 7.39
CA ALA A 29 -3.09 8.48 7.76
C ALA A 29 -2.05 8.59 8.87
N GLU A 30 -2.14 7.73 9.89
CA GLU A 30 -1.15 7.64 10.97
C GLU A 30 0.25 7.32 10.42
N LEU A 31 0.34 6.29 9.56
CA LEU A 31 1.62 5.84 8.98
C LEU A 31 2.24 6.88 8.03
N CYS A 32 1.43 7.57 7.24
CA CYS A 32 1.91 8.59 6.29
C CYS A 32 2.13 9.95 6.96
N GLY A 33 1.52 10.19 8.12
CA GLY A 33 1.56 11.48 8.82
C GLY A 33 0.81 12.59 8.08
N GLU A 34 -0.20 12.24 7.29
CA GLU A 34 -0.98 13.18 6.46
C GLU A 34 -2.44 12.75 6.31
N THR A 35 -3.30 13.65 5.82
CA THR A 35 -4.71 13.33 5.60
C THR A 35 -4.88 12.65 4.25
N LEU A 36 -5.48 11.45 4.26
CA LEU A 36 -5.69 10.63 3.07
C LEU A 36 -7.18 10.43 2.77
N VAL A 37 -7.50 10.25 1.49
CA VAL A 37 -8.77 9.66 1.02
C VAL A 37 -8.54 8.22 0.58
N ALA A 38 -9.51 7.36 0.85
CA ALA A 38 -9.49 5.98 0.40
C ALA A 38 -10.30 5.85 -0.89
N ASP A 39 -9.70 5.23 -1.91
CA ASP A 39 -10.43 4.77 -3.09
C ASP A 39 -11.26 3.52 -2.77
N PRO A 40 -12.20 3.13 -3.64
CA PRO A 40 -12.76 1.78 -3.62
C PRO A 40 -11.68 0.71 -3.85
N GLU A 41 -11.85 -0.47 -3.24
CA GLU A 41 -11.02 -1.63 -3.58
C GLU A 41 -11.26 -2.06 -5.02
N ARG A 42 -10.20 -2.47 -5.70
CA ARG A 42 -10.26 -2.95 -7.08
C ARG A 42 -9.17 -3.95 -7.38
N VAL A 43 -9.33 -4.65 -8.49
CA VAL A 43 -8.28 -5.48 -9.07
C VAL A 43 -7.37 -4.60 -9.93
N GLY A 44 -6.07 -4.71 -9.71
CA GLY A 44 -5.03 -4.07 -10.51
C GLY A 44 -4.93 -4.68 -11.92
N THR A 45 -4.24 -3.94 -12.79
CA THR A 45 -3.95 -4.37 -14.15
C THR A 45 -2.45 -4.54 -14.36
N ASP A 46 -2.07 -5.39 -15.31
CA ASP A 46 -0.64 -5.67 -15.54
C ASP A 46 0.09 -4.42 -16.05
N LEU A 47 1.30 -4.19 -15.51
CA LEU A 47 2.16 -3.03 -15.76
C LEU A 47 1.51 -1.66 -15.46
N GLU A 48 0.46 -1.63 -14.63
CA GLU A 48 -0.26 -0.40 -14.30
C GLU A 48 0.58 0.52 -13.40
N PRO A 49 0.90 1.76 -13.82
CA PRO A 49 1.54 2.74 -12.95
C PRO A 49 0.56 3.21 -11.87
N VAL A 50 1.05 3.35 -10.65
CA VAL A 50 0.29 3.92 -9.54
C VAL A 50 0.44 5.44 -9.54
N ASP A 51 -0.66 6.15 -9.34
CA ASP A 51 -0.68 7.61 -9.30
C ASP A 51 0.26 8.16 -8.21
N PRO A 52 1.08 9.19 -8.49
CA PRO A 52 1.99 9.78 -7.51
C PRO A 52 1.31 10.29 -6.22
N SER A 53 0.01 10.58 -6.25
CA SER A 53 -0.75 11.01 -5.09
C SER A 53 -1.02 9.86 -4.10
N VAL A 54 -0.85 8.60 -4.49
CA VAL A 54 -1.07 7.42 -3.63
C VAL A 54 0.07 7.30 -2.64
N ARG A 55 -0.24 7.32 -1.35
CA ARG A 55 0.74 7.30 -0.24
C ARG A 55 0.73 6.00 0.55
N ALA A 56 -0.36 5.26 0.47
CA ALA A 56 -0.42 3.89 0.96
C ALA A 56 -1.27 3.00 0.04
N ILE A 57 -0.90 1.72 -0.03
CA ILE A 57 -1.57 0.69 -0.81
C ILE A 57 -1.94 -0.45 0.14
N PHE A 58 -3.23 -0.69 0.34
CA PHE A 58 -3.73 -1.90 1.01
C PHE A 58 -3.83 -3.04 0.00
N ILE A 59 -3.34 -4.21 0.37
CA ILE A 59 -3.16 -5.37 -0.52
C ILE A 59 -3.66 -6.63 0.18
N ARG A 60 -4.48 -7.41 -0.52
CA ARG A 60 -4.82 -8.79 -0.12
C ARG A 60 -3.82 -9.76 -0.70
N LYS A 61 -3.12 -10.53 0.14
CA LYS A 61 -2.05 -11.46 -0.29
C LYS A 61 -2.59 -12.65 -1.09
N LYS A 62 -3.52 -13.41 -0.50
CA LYS A 62 -4.14 -14.57 -1.15
C LYS A 62 -5.28 -14.13 -2.06
N CYS A 63 -4.92 -13.81 -3.30
CA CYS A 63 -5.84 -13.46 -4.39
C CYS A 63 -5.28 -13.95 -5.74
N SER A 64 -5.57 -13.25 -6.85
CA SER A 64 -4.97 -13.55 -8.16
C SER A 64 -3.46 -13.31 -8.15
N TYR A 65 -2.75 -13.98 -9.08
CA TYR A 65 -1.32 -13.77 -9.24
C TYR A 65 -1.01 -12.33 -9.63
N GLY A 66 -0.05 -11.74 -8.92
CA GLY A 66 0.38 -10.37 -9.17
C GLY A 66 1.43 -9.90 -8.17
N ALA A 67 1.78 -8.63 -8.27
CA ALA A 67 2.66 -7.97 -7.34
C ALA A 67 2.41 -6.47 -7.29
N VAL A 68 2.76 -5.85 -6.16
CA VAL A 68 2.92 -4.40 -6.02
C VAL A 68 4.40 -4.12 -5.82
N HIS A 69 5.00 -3.38 -6.73
CA HIS A 69 6.38 -2.93 -6.64
C HIS A 69 6.40 -1.46 -6.25
N VAL A 70 7.09 -1.13 -5.18
CA VAL A 70 7.43 0.25 -4.83
C VAL A 70 8.92 0.44 -5.07
N TYR A 71 9.24 1.24 -6.10
CA TYR A 71 10.58 1.61 -6.48
C TYR A 71 11.04 2.78 -5.61
N GLY A 72 11.83 2.42 -4.62
CA GLY A 72 12.58 3.32 -3.74
C GLY A 72 13.92 2.68 -3.38
N ASN A 73 14.57 3.20 -2.34
CA ASN A 73 15.79 2.63 -1.80
C ASN A 73 15.59 2.26 -0.31
N PRO A 74 15.33 0.99 0.05
CA PRO A 74 15.29 -0.19 -0.83
C PRO A 74 13.99 -0.32 -1.64
N THR A 75 14.05 -1.07 -2.74
CA THR A 75 12.84 -1.48 -3.48
C THR A 75 12.04 -2.48 -2.65
N ARG A 76 10.73 -2.29 -2.60
CA ARG A 76 9.80 -3.13 -1.85
C ARG A 76 8.84 -3.81 -2.79
N ILE A 77 8.62 -5.11 -2.56
CA ILE A 77 7.78 -5.95 -3.40
C ILE A 77 6.82 -6.72 -2.49
N VAL A 78 5.53 -6.65 -2.79
CA VAL A 78 4.51 -7.52 -2.20
C VAL A 78 3.97 -8.42 -3.29
N LEU A 79 4.14 -9.73 -3.12
CA LEU A 79 3.59 -10.74 -4.01
C LEU A 79 2.15 -11.08 -3.61
N THR A 80 1.32 -11.35 -4.62
CA THR A 80 -0.04 -11.86 -4.43
C THR A 80 -0.24 -13.13 -5.26
N GLY A 81 -1.07 -14.04 -4.76
CA GLY A 81 -1.42 -15.24 -5.50
C GLY A 81 -2.08 -16.31 -4.63
N PRO A 82 -2.62 -17.38 -5.25
CA PRO A 82 -3.25 -18.48 -4.52
C PRO A 82 -2.30 -19.26 -3.60
N SER A 83 -0.99 -19.19 -3.87
CA SER A 83 0.08 -19.80 -3.07
C SER A 83 0.53 -18.94 -1.89
N GLU A 84 0.12 -17.67 -1.83
CA GLU A 84 0.42 -16.81 -0.70
C GLU A 84 -0.45 -17.16 0.51
N GLU A 85 0.08 -16.91 1.71
CA GLU A 85 -0.69 -17.00 2.94
C GLU A 85 -1.86 -16.02 2.94
N GLU A 86 -2.94 -16.39 3.64
CA GLU A 86 -4.03 -15.46 3.89
C GLU A 86 -3.53 -14.28 4.72
N GLY A 87 -3.91 -13.09 4.29
CA GLY A 87 -3.56 -11.88 5.01
C GLY A 87 -3.63 -10.64 4.15
N TYR A 88 -3.45 -9.52 4.83
CA TYR A 88 -3.58 -8.17 4.31
C TYR A 88 -2.41 -7.34 4.80
N VAL A 89 -1.81 -6.60 3.87
CA VAL A 89 -0.71 -5.68 4.18
C VAL A 89 -1.03 -4.29 3.69
N MET A 90 -0.47 -3.30 4.36
CA MET A 90 -0.42 -1.92 3.90
C MET A 90 1.02 -1.57 3.57
N VAL A 91 1.25 -1.09 2.36
CA VAL A 91 2.56 -0.67 1.86
C VAL A 91 2.57 0.85 1.72
N LEU A 92 3.58 1.51 2.29
CA LEU A 92 3.74 2.96 2.16
C LEU A 92 4.46 3.33 0.86
N VAL A 93 4.11 4.46 0.27
CA VAL A 93 4.77 5.03 -0.91
C VAL A 93 5.18 6.45 -0.55
N ARG A 94 6.48 6.69 -0.38
CA ARG A 94 7.06 8.00 -0.03
C ARG A 94 7.07 8.95 -1.24
N ASN A 95 7.31 10.23 -1.00
CA ASN A 95 7.21 11.30 -2.01
C ASN A 95 8.23 11.17 -3.15
N ASP A 96 9.35 10.52 -2.89
CA ASP A 96 10.43 10.27 -3.85
C ASP A 96 10.34 8.87 -4.51
N GLU A 97 9.28 8.12 -4.21
CA GLU A 97 9.10 6.74 -4.68
C GLU A 97 8.00 6.66 -5.73
N THR A 98 8.13 5.66 -6.61
CA THR A 98 7.10 5.33 -7.60
C THR A 98 6.61 3.92 -7.37
N SER A 99 5.39 3.61 -7.82
CA SER A 99 4.83 2.26 -7.68
C SER A 99 4.20 1.77 -8.97
N ARG A 100 4.23 0.45 -9.16
CA ARG A 100 3.64 -0.24 -10.30
C ARG A 100 3.00 -1.55 -9.85
N LEU A 101 1.85 -1.86 -10.44
CA LEU A 101 1.19 -3.15 -10.30
C LEU A 101 1.65 -4.09 -11.42
N PHE A 102 1.82 -5.36 -11.09
CA PHE A 102 2.08 -6.45 -12.04
C PHE A 102 1.00 -7.51 -11.87
N GLY A 103 0.50 -8.08 -12.97
CA GLY A 103 -0.63 -9.02 -12.93
C GLY A 103 -1.92 -8.38 -12.41
N ASN A 104 -2.65 -9.10 -11.54
CA ASN A 104 -3.99 -8.69 -11.08
C ASN A 104 -4.15 -8.69 -9.54
N PRO A 105 -3.33 -7.93 -8.78
CA PRO A 105 -3.47 -7.89 -7.32
C PRO A 105 -4.77 -7.21 -6.90
N SER A 106 -5.38 -7.64 -5.78
CA SER A 106 -6.48 -6.88 -5.14
C SER A 106 -5.90 -5.78 -4.28
N VAL A 107 -6.21 -4.53 -4.63
CA VAL A 107 -5.62 -3.34 -4.01
C VAL A 107 -6.66 -2.29 -3.67
N ARG A 108 -6.38 -1.51 -2.64
CA ARG A 108 -7.06 -0.25 -2.34
C ARG A 108 -6.02 0.84 -2.12
N PHE A 109 -6.23 1.99 -2.74
CA PHE A 109 -5.30 3.11 -2.66
C PHE A 109 -5.76 4.14 -1.64
N PHE A 110 -4.78 4.73 -0.94
CA PHE A 110 -4.98 5.89 -0.08
C PHE A 110 -4.19 7.06 -0.65
N ARG A 111 -4.89 8.12 -1.05
CA ARG A 111 -4.33 9.27 -1.76
C ARG A 111 -4.24 10.49 -0.85
N SER A 112 -3.17 11.26 -0.99
CA SER A 112 -3.10 12.58 -0.37
C SER A 112 -4.06 13.55 -1.04
N ILE A 113 -4.62 14.47 -0.26
CA ILE A 113 -5.58 15.49 -0.70
C ILE A 113 -4.86 16.82 -1.06
N THR A 114 -3.55 16.92 -0.82
CA THR A 114 -2.84 18.18 -0.97
C THR A 114 -2.81 18.62 -2.44
N HIS A 115 -3.34 19.83 -2.67
CA HIS A 115 -3.24 20.60 -3.92
C HIS A 115 -1.91 21.36 -3.96
#